data_AF-A0A397BIQ6-F1
#
_entry.id   AF-A0A397BIQ6-F1
#
_cell.length_a   1.000
_cell.length_b   1.000
_cell.length_c   1.000
_cell.angle_alpha   90.00
_cell.angle_beta   90.00
_cell.angle_gamma   90.00
#
_symmetry.space_group_name_H-M   'P 1'
#
loop_
_entity.id
_entity.type
_entity.pdbx_description
1 polymer ?
#
loop_
_entity_poly.entity_id
_entity_poly.type
_entity_poly.pdbx_seq_one_letter_code
_entity_poly.pdbx_strand_id
1 'polypeptide(L)'
;MFQRASFRLLDEGNAHVELSPKHDSAEPPGQGKVKSILPPHLRPWLPLLVYAVTAVSTLATMTGLSGSRTNFEASTAFGVTSQAFDSWFPKTFEFKQAPSVSHCTDLSWGILAVGTLACFGLVFFPLPPVVLIHTMSIWGFVYVALIAAPDGYDYKAILVRLSTQVFIVVAAVHCWYHWAIKYTFADFASASKLIQAILWGLGYVIPFHGMLHLSFLAYIPWLNFDLGGYKYNDVSHTATYVVLVVVGLVLLATVAFLLVHLHRQSKLYRTLTGYVLLTLYCLFVYALFPSTILHLHHVMVGVSILPLTRVPKWPAFAVQAAGLGLFIQGYAAWGWPTFLDILRTCA
;
A
#
# COMPACT_ATOMS: atom_id res chain seq x y z
N MET A 1 -1.77 -7.69 -5.32
CA MET A 1 -2.78 -7.60 -6.39
C MET A 1 -2.99 -6.13 -6.77
N PHE A 2 -2.21 -5.62 -7.72
CA PHE A 2 -2.65 -4.47 -8.54
C PHE A 2 -3.22 -5.08 -9.83
N GLN A 3 -4.37 -5.74 -9.73
CA GLN A 3 -5.20 -5.96 -10.91
C GLN A 3 -6.29 -4.91 -10.85
N ARG A 4 -6.04 -3.77 -11.49
CA ARG A 4 -7.16 -3.02 -12.07
C ARG A 4 -7.88 -4.01 -12.97
N ALA A 5 -9.20 -4.12 -12.85
CA ALA A 5 -9.99 -4.74 -13.89
C ALA A 5 -9.67 -4.00 -15.20
N SER A 6 -8.87 -4.61 -16.06
CA SER A 6 -8.64 -4.13 -17.41
C SER A 6 -9.86 -4.53 -18.21
N PHE A 7 -10.68 -3.54 -18.54
CA PHE A 7 -11.71 -3.70 -19.56
C PHE A 7 -11.01 -3.91 -20.90
N ARG A 8 -10.97 -5.14 -21.37
CA ARG A 8 -10.63 -5.44 -22.77
C ARG A 8 -11.92 -5.34 -23.57
N LEU A 9 -12.09 -4.24 -24.31
CA LEU A 9 -13.11 -4.17 -25.35
C LEU A 9 -12.73 -5.22 -26.39
N LEU A 10 -13.49 -6.31 -26.44
CA LEU A 10 -13.39 -7.30 -27.50
C LEU A 10 -14.19 -6.80 -28.69
N ASP A 11 -13.63 -5.84 -29.44
CA ASP A 11 -13.85 -5.75 -30.90
C ASP A 11 -12.86 -4.75 -31.51
N GLU A 12 -11.85 -5.26 -32.25
CA GLU A 12 -10.88 -4.42 -32.99
C GLU A 12 -11.45 -3.90 -34.33
N GLY A 13 -12.77 -3.98 -34.55
CA GLY A 13 -13.38 -3.66 -35.84
C GLY A 13 -14.11 -2.31 -35.97
N ASN A 14 -14.77 -1.77 -34.94
CA ASN A 14 -15.74 -0.67 -35.18
C ASN A 14 -16.12 0.23 -33.98
N ALA A 15 -15.37 0.24 -32.88
CA ALA A 15 -15.73 1.07 -31.72
C ALA A 15 -15.08 2.47 -31.77
N HIS A 16 -15.64 3.39 -32.56
CA HIS A 16 -15.45 4.82 -32.32
C HIS A 16 -16.37 5.26 -31.17
N VAL A 17 -15.83 5.30 -29.94
CA VAL A 17 -16.45 6.05 -28.84
C VAL A 17 -15.87 7.46 -28.88
N GLU A 18 -16.51 8.34 -29.64
CA GLU A 18 -16.20 9.77 -29.62
C GLU A 18 -16.84 10.39 -28.37
N LEU A 19 -16.06 10.54 -27.30
CA LEU A 19 -16.43 11.42 -26.18
C LEU A 19 -16.22 12.86 -26.65
N SER A 20 -17.17 13.38 -27.43
CA SER A 20 -17.20 14.79 -27.80
C SER A 20 -17.70 15.62 -26.62
N PRO A 21 -16.91 16.57 -26.07
CA PRO A 21 -17.44 17.58 -25.18
C PRO A 21 -18.30 18.52 -26.02
N LYS A 22 -19.58 18.64 -25.67
CA LYS A 22 -20.49 19.61 -26.28
C LYS A 22 -19.90 21.01 -26.11
N HIS A 23 -19.42 21.58 -27.22
CA HIS A 23 -18.86 22.92 -27.28
C HIS A 23 -20.03 23.92 -27.40
N ASP A 24 -20.56 24.37 -26.26
CA ASP A 24 -21.45 25.54 -26.27
C ASP A 24 -20.60 26.76 -26.64
N SER A 25 -20.96 27.37 -27.77
CA SER A 25 -20.32 28.53 -28.36
C SER A 25 -20.82 29.79 -27.67
N ALA A 26 -20.08 30.25 -26.66
CA ALA A 26 -20.16 31.62 -26.17
C ALA A 26 -18.76 32.03 -25.68
N GLU A 27 -18.11 32.88 -26.45
CA GLU A 27 -16.78 33.44 -26.19
C GLU A 27 -16.87 34.52 -25.10
N PRO A 28 -16.15 34.42 -23.96
CA PRO A 28 -15.99 35.54 -23.04
C PRO A 28 -14.77 36.38 -23.45
N PRO A 29 -14.84 37.72 -23.40
CA PRO A 29 -13.79 38.57 -23.90
C PRO A 29 -12.57 38.60 -22.95
N GLY A 30 -11.39 38.42 -23.53
CA GLY A 30 -10.10 38.98 -23.08
C GLY A 30 -9.60 38.58 -21.67
N GLN A 31 -8.78 37.53 -21.60
CA GLN A 31 -7.87 37.34 -20.46
C GLN A 31 -6.42 37.65 -20.85
N GLY A 32 -5.89 38.72 -20.24
CA GLY A 32 -4.49 39.12 -20.36
C GLY A 32 -3.52 38.07 -19.81
N LYS A 33 -2.34 37.99 -20.41
CA LYS A 33 -1.21 37.16 -19.95
C LYS A 33 -0.85 37.46 -18.49
N VAL A 34 -1.21 36.57 -17.57
CA VAL A 34 -0.69 36.60 -16.20
C VAL A 34 0.75 36.07 -16.19
N LYS A 35 1.72 36.95 -15.92
CA LYS A 35 3.12 36.56 -15.67
C LYS A 35 3.20 35.79 -14.34
N SER A 36 3.74 34.57 -14.38
CA SER A 36 4.00 33.79 -13.16
C SER A 36 5.09 34.47 -12.31
N ILE A 37 4.83 34.66 -11.02
CA ILE A 37 5.72 35.35 -10.06
C ILE A 37 6.92 34.47 -9.60
N LEU A 38 7.00 33.20 -10.01
CA LEU A 38 7.97 32.25 -9.46
C LEU A 38 9.30 32.19 -10.27
N PRO A 39 10.48 32.21 -9.60
CA PRO A 39 11.77 32.15 -10.27
C PRO A 39 12.01 30.81 -11.01
N PRO A 40 12.77 30.83 -12.12
CA PRO A 40 12.86 29.71 -13.07
C PRO A 40 13.50 28.44 -12.49
N HIS A 41 14.30 28.53 -11.44
CA HIS A 41 14.93 27.37 -10.78
C HIS A 41 13.97 26.58 -9.88
N LEU A 42 12.80 27.13 -9.53
CA LEU A 42 11.77 26.45 -8.73
C LEU A 42 10.66 25.82 -9.59
N ARG A 43 10.62 26.11 -10.89
CA ARG A 43 9.67 25.52 -11.85
C ARG A 43 9.72 23.98 -11.98
N PRO A 44 10.88 23.30 -11.91
CA PRO A 44 10.90 21.83 -11.97
C PRO A 44 10.38 21.15 -10.68
N TRP A 45 10.21 21.90 -9.59
CA TRP A 45 9.70 21.41 -8.31
C TRP A 45 8.19 21.70 -8.10
N LEU A 46 7.56 22.48 -8.98
CA LEU A 46 6.12 22.70 -9.00
C LEU A 46 5.30 21.40 -8.96
N PRO A 47 5.66 20.32 -9.68
CA PRO A 47 4.92 19.08 -9.65
C PRO A 47 4.89 18.45 -8.24
N LEU A 48 5.96 18.61 -7.45
CA LEU A 48 6.05 18.09 -6.07
C LEU A 48 5.20 18.89 -5.08
N LEU A 49 5.03 20.19 -5.30
CA LEU A 49 4.17 21.07 -4.47
C LEU A 49 2.70 20.99 -4.88
N VAL A 50 2.40 20.79 -6.16
CA VAL A 50 1.02 20.64 -6.68
C VAL A 50 0.46 19.26 -6.35
N TYR A 51 1.29 18.21 -6.30
CA TYR A 51 0.85 16.88 -5.86
C TYR A 51 0.36 16.83 -4.40
N ALA A 52 0.76 17.79 -3.56
CA ALA A 52 0.26 17.89 -2.19
C ALA A 52 -1.18 18.43 -2.09
N VAL A 53 -1.77 18.94 -3.18
CA VAL A 53 -3.04 19.71 -3.10
C VAL A 53 -4.16 19.21 -4.02
N THR A 54 -3.93 18.31 -4.99
CA THR A 54 -5.01 17.94 -5.93
C THR A 54 -5.24 16.44 -6.07
N ALA A 55 -6.26 15.96 -5.37
CA ALA A 55 -7.01 14.76 -5.72
C ALA A 55 -8.47 14.94 -5.28
N VAL A 56 -9.30 15.58 -6.12
CA VAL A 56 -10.76 15.62 -5.92
C VAL A 56 -11.48 15.24 -7.20
N SER A 57 -12.58 14.52 -7.00
CA SER A 57 -13.63 14.07 -7.91
C SER A 57 -13.33 12.80 -8.71
N THR A 58 -13.46 11.65 -8.04
CA THR A 58 -13.83 10.39 -8.68
C THR A 58 -15.36 10.23 -8.58
N LEU A 59 -16.03 9.99 -9.71
CA LEU A 59 -17.39 9.42 -9.69
C LEU A 59 -17.28 8.02 -9.08
N ALA A 60 -17.78 7.84 -7.87
CA ALA A 60 -17.91 6.52 -7.26
C ALA A 60 -19.19 5.87 -7.76
N THR A 61 -19.11 5.07 -8.82
CA THR A 61 -20.15 4.09 -9.14
C THR A 61 -19.93 2.86 -8.27
N MET A 62 -20.89 2.57 -7.38
CA MET A 62 -20.83 1.34 -6.59
C MET A 62 -21.20 0.16 -7.48
N THR A 63 -20.28 -0.78 -7.65
CA THR A 63 -20.55 -2.06 -8.32
C THR A 63 -20.84 -3.12 -7.27
N GLY A 64 -21.98 -3.80 -7.40
CA GLY A 64 -22.31 -4.99 -6.60
C GLY A 64 -22.04 -6.25 -7.42
N LEU A 65 -21.45 -7.27 -6.82
CA LEU A 65 -21.48 -8.62 -7.41
C LEU A 65 -22.91 -9.16 -7.33
N SER A 66 -23.48 -9.48 -8.48
CA SER A 66 -24.76 -10.15 -8.65
C SER A 66 -24.56 -11.57 -9.18
N GLY A 67 -25.61 -12.38 -9.09
CA GLY A 67 -25.59 -13.80 -9.44
C GLY A 67 -25.51 -14.05 -10.95
N SER A 68 -25.84 -15.28 -11.34
CA SER A 68 -25.87 -15.64 -12.75
C SER A 68 -26.98 -14.88 -13.48
N ARG A 69 -26.67 -14.35 -14.66
CA ARG A 69 -27.63 -13.75 -15.57
C ARG A 69 -27.48 -14.38 -16.94
N THR A 70 -28.62 -14.77 -17.51
CA THR A 70 -28.80 -14.99 -18.93
C THR A 70 -29.29 -13.68 -19.54
N ASN A 71 -28.67 -13.25 -20.63
CA ASN A 71 -29.12 -12.21 -21.54
C ASN A 71 -28.98 -10.80 -20.94
N PHE A 72 -28.29 -9.92 -21.67
CA PHE A 72 -28.05 -8.54 -21.28
C PHE A 72 -28.79 -7.65 -22.27
N GLU A 73 -29.85 -7.02 -21.82
CA GLU A 73 -30.60 -6.09 -22.66
C GLU A 73 -29.85 -4.76 -22.83
N ALA A 74 -30.00 -4.14 -24.00
CA ALA A 74 -29.51 -2.80 -24.23
C ALA A 74 -30.29 -1.80 -23.36
N SER A 75 -29.60 -0.83 -22.78
CA SER A 75 -30.23 0.25 -22.01
C SER A 75 -29.41 1.52 -22.12
N THR A 76 -30.07 2.66 -21.93
CA THR A 76 -29.39 3.95 -21.78
C THR A 76 -29.66 4.48 -20.38
N ALA A 77 -28.62 4.55 -19.55
CA ALA A 77 -28.71 5.06 -18.19
C ALA A 77 -27.45 5.87 -17.85
N PHE A 78 -27.62 6.96 -17.10
CA PHE A 78 -26.51 7.81 -16.64
C PHE A 78 -25.55 8.28 -17.76
N GLY A 79 -26.07 8.51 -18.97
CA GLY A 79 -25.27 8.93 -20.14
C GLY A 79 -24.46 7.82 -20.81
N VAL A 80 -24.63 6.56 -20.39
CA VAL A 80 -24.00 5.39 -20.99
C VAL A 80 -25.07 4.55 -21.69
N THR A 81 -24.84 4.23 -22.96
CA THR A 81 -25.67 3.30 -23.73
C THR A 81 -24.98 1.94 -23.79
N SER A 82 -25.58 0.93 -23.16
CA SER A 82 -25.13 -0.46 -23.25
C SER A 82 -25.67 -1.12 -24.51
N GLN A 83 -24.89 -2.01 -25.11
CA GLN A 83 -25.37 -2.88 -26.18
C GLN A 83 -25.98 -4.15 -25.59
N ALA A 84 -26.98 -4.69 -26.29
CA ALA A 84 -27.53 -5.98 -25.93
C ALA A 84 -26.52 -7.08 -26.25
N PHE A 85 -26.39 -8.05 -25.37
CA PHE A 85 -25.51 -9.19 -25.55
C PHE A 85 -26.20 -10.46 -25.06
N ASP A 86 -26.49 -11.37 -25.98
CA ASP A 86 -27.14 -12.64 -25.68
C ASP A 86 -26.08 -13.65 -25.23
N SER A 87 -25.83 -13.67 -23.91
CA SER A 87 -24.87 -14.57 -23.31
C SER A 87 -25.23 -14.84 -21.86
N TRP A 88 -24.65 -15.90 -21.32
CA TRP A 88 -24.80 -16.28 -19.94
C TRP A 88 -23.50 -16.03 -19.19
N PHE A 89 -23.58 -15.29 -18.09
CA PHE A 89 -22.46 -15.14 -17.16
C PHE A 89 -22.86 -15.64 -15.77
N PRO A 90 -22.01 -16.47 -15.12
CA PRO A 90 -22.27 -16.99 -13.78
C PRO A 90 -22.15 -15.94 -12.66
N LYS A 91 -21.48 -14.82 -12.94
CA LYS A 91 -21.33 -13.66 -12.05
C LYS A 91 -21.45 -12.39 -12.87
N THR A 92 -22.25 -11.45 -12.39
CA THR A 92 -22.43 -10.15 -13.02
C THR A 92 -22.10 -9.02 -12.07
N PHE A 93 -21.82 -7.84 -12.61
CA PHE A 93 -21.73 -6.62 -11.82
C PHE A 93 -22.96 -5.78 -12.08
N GLU A 94 -23.57 -5.28 -11.03
CA GLU A 94 -24.68 -4.34 -11.09
C GLU A 94 -24.20 -2.97 -10.61
N PHE A 95 -24.51 -1.93 -11.38
CA PHE A 95 -24.32 -0.55 -10.93
C PHE A 95 -25.44 -0.19 -9.97
N LYS A 96 -25.10 -0.01 -8.70
CA LYS A 96 -26.06 0.47 -7.70
C LYS A 96 -26.07 1.99 -7.72
N GLN A 97 -27.27 2.56 -7.52
CA GLN A 97 -27.40 3.99 -7.32
C GLN A 97 -26.53 4.37 -6.12
N ALA A 98 -25.57 5.27 -6.36
CA ALA A 98 -24.78 5.81 -5.27
C ALA A 98 -25.75 6.50 -4.30
N PRO A 99 -25.62 6.28 -2.97
CA PRO A 99 -26.34 7.10 -2.01
C PRO A 99 -26.06 8.57 -2.31
N SER A 100 -26.99 9.47 -2.02
CA SER A 100 -26.75 10.92 -2.13
C SER A 100 -25.74 11.36 -1.06
N VAL A 101 -24.47 11.06 -1.28
CA VAL A 101 -23.37 11.44 -0.39
C VAL A 101 -22.92 12.83 -0.80
N SER A 102 -23.23 13.82 0.03
CA SER A 102 -22.85 15.23 -0.20
C SER A 102 -21.38 15.53 0.10
N HIS A 103 -20.63 14.57 0.65
CA HIS A 103 -19.24 14.75 1.09
C HIS A 103 -18.36 13.56 0.68
N CYS A 104 -18.06 13.44 -0.62
CA CYS A 104 -17.07 12.48 -1.15
C CYS A 104 -15.65 13.03 -1.03
N THR A 105 -15.24 13.43 0.16
CA THR A 105 -13.85 13.86 0.42
C THR A 105 -13.10 12.70 1.07
N ASP A 106 -12.02 12.27 0.43
CA ASP A 106 -11.12 11.29 1.01
C ASP A 106 -10.34 11.93 2.17
N LEU A 107 -10.71 11.56 3.40
CA LEU A 107 -10.06 12.05 4.61
C LEU A 107 -8.95 11.10 5.10
N SER A 108 -8.68 9.98 4.41
CA SER A 108 -7.72 8.97 4.84
C SER A 108 -6.34 9.57 5.10
N TRP A 109 -5.86 10.40 4.19
CA TRP A 109 -4.60 11.12 4.30
C TRP A 109 -4.52 12.08 5.50
N GLY A 110 -5.61 12.81 5.76
CA GLY A 110 -5.70 13.72 6.91
C GLY A 110 -5.67 12.94 8.22
N ILE A 111 -6.43 11.83 8.30
CA ILE A 111 -6.45 10.96 9.47
C ILE A 111 -5.09 10.29 9.68
N LEU A 112 -4.43 9.85 8.61
CA LEU A 112 -3.08 9.30 8.66
C LEU A 112 -2.07 10.33 9.21
N ALA A 113 -2.15 11.59 8.77
CA ALA A 113 -1.27 12.66 9.23
C ALA A 113 -1.44 12.93 10.73
N VAL A 114 -2.70 13.00 11.21
CA VAL A 114 -2.99 13.16 12.64
C VAL A 114 -2.47 11.96 13.45
N GLY A 115 -2.70 10.74 12.97
CA GLY A 115 -2.18 9.52 13.60
C GLY A 115 -0.66 9.45 13.64
N THR A 116 -0.01 9.89 12.56
CA THR A 116 1.46 9.98 12.47
C THR A 116 1.99 10.96 13.51
N LEU A 117 1.38 12.15 13.64
CA LEU A 117 1.78 13.15 14.61
C LEU A 117 1.53 12.69 16.06
N ALA A 118 0.40 12.04 16.31
CA ALA A 118 0.09 11.47 17.62
C ALA A 118 1.11 10.38 18.01
N CYS A 119 1.41 9.45 17.09
CA CYS A 119 2.43 8.42 17.32
C CYS A 119 3.82 9.03 17.52
N PHE A 120 4.20 10.06 16.75
CA PHE A 120 5.45 10.80 16.94
C PHE A 120 5.55 11.37 18.37
N GLY A 121 4.48 11.99 18.86
CA GLY A 121 4.42 12.60 20.20
C GLY A 121 4.68 11.61 21.35
N LEU A 122 4.47 10.31 21.15
CA LEU A 122 4.65 9.29 22.18
C LEU A 122 6.08 9.24 22.75
N VAL A 123 7.10 9.63 21.97
CA VAL A 123 8.51 9.61 22.41
C VAL A 123 8.83 10.61 23.53
N PHE A 124 8.01 11.65 23.68
CA PHE A 124 8.18 12.66 24.72
C PHE A 124 7.68 12.19 26.10
N PHE A 125 6.90 11.11 26.14
CA PHE A 125 6.48 10.47 27.37
C PHE A 125 7.52 9.42 27.82
N PRO A 126 7.61 9.11 29.12
CA PRO A 126 8.50 8.08 29.65
C PRO A 126 7.95 6.67 29.39
N LEU A 127 7.69 6.34 28.13
CA LEU A 127 7.14 5.05 27.70
C LEU A 127 8.26 4.08 27.28
N PRO A 128 8.17 2.80 27.65
CA PRO A 128 9.10 1.80 27.14
C PRO A 128 8.81 1.51 25.65
N PRO A 129 9.82 1.10 24.85
CA PRO A 129 9.64 0.84 23.42
C PRO A 129 8.52 -0.16 23.11
N VAL A 130 8.29 -1.15 23.97
CA VAL A 130 7.18 -2.10 23.80
C VAL A 130 5.84 -1.38 23.69
N VAL A 131 5.57 -0.38 24.53
CA VAL A 131 4.30 0.36 24.51
C VAL A 131 4.22 1.21 23.24
N LEU A 132 5.30 1.89 22.84
CA LEU A 132 5.35 2.67 21.60
C LEU A 132 4.96 1.82 20.38
N ILE A 133 5.54 0.63 20.28
CA ILE A 133 5.32 -0.30 19.18
C ILE A 133 3.89 -0.87 19.18
N HIS A 134 3.36 -1.25 20.34
CA HIS A 134 2.00 -1.77 20.43
C HIS A 134 0.95 -0.70 20.11
N THR A 135 1.08 0.49 20.71
CA THR A 135 0.17 1.62 20.45
C THR A 135 0.14 1.97 18.97
N MET A 136 1.32 2.10 18.34
CA MET A 136 1.41 2.42 16.91
C MET A 136 0.84 1.30 16.02
N SER A 137 1.04 0.03 16.40
CA SER A 137 0.53 -1.12 15.64
C SER A 137 -1.00 -1.27 15.75
N ILE A 138 -1.57 -1.06 16.94
CA ILE A 138 -3.02 -1.08 17.15
C ILE A 138 -3.67 0.07 16.39
N TRP A 139 -3.09 1.28 16.49
CA TRP A 139 -3.51 2.42 15.68
C TRP A 139 -3.49 2.09 14.19
N GLY A 140 -2.36 1.61 13.67
CA GLY A 140 -2.21 1.29 12.25
C GLY A 140 -3.19 0.22 11.78
N PHE A 141 -3.46 -0.79 12.62
CA PHE A 141 -4.42 -1.84 12.33
C PHE A 141 -5.85 -1.29 12.19
N VAL A 142 -6.28 -0.45 13.15
CA VAL A 142 -7.59 0.20 13.11
C VAL A 142 -7.69 1.15 11.91
N TYR A 143 -6.65 1.94 11.66
CA TYR A 143 -6.57 2.85 10.53
C TYR A 143 -6.75 2.11 9.20
N VAL A 144 -6.02 1.03 8.98
CA VAL A 144 -6.10 0.30 7.70
C VAL A 144 -7.46 -0.35 7.53
N ALA A 145 -7.98 -1.01 8.56
CA ALA A 145 -9.22 -1.77 8.44
C ALA A 145 -10.49 -0.91 8.34
N LEU A 146 -10.48 0.31 8.90
CA LEU A 146 -11.64 1.20 8.88
C LEU A 146 -11.54 2.31 7.82
N ILE A 147 -10.33 2.70 7.44
CA ILE A 147 -10.10 3.93 6.67
C ILE A 147 -9.37 3.64 5.37
N ALA A 148 -8.15 3.07 5.44
CA ALA A 148 -7.31 2.95 4.24
C ALA A 148 -7.76 1.87 3.27
N ALA A 149 -8.25 0.74 3.78
CA ALA A 149 -8.65 -0.43 2.99
C ALA A 149 -9.77 -1.23 3.69
N PRO A 150 -10.94 -0.62 3.95
CA PRO A 150 -12.08 -1.36 4.46
C PRO A 150 -12.54 -2.41 3.44
N ASP A 151 -12.90 -3.60 3.91
CA ASP A 151 -13.36 -4.73 3.08
C ASP A 151 -14.85 -4.63 2.68
N GLY A 152 -15.47 -3.48 2.95
CA GLY A 152 -16.85 -3.16 2.58
C GLY A 152 -17.36 -1.91 3.30
N TYR A 153 -18.67 -1.68 3.22
CA TYR A 153 -19.35 -0.56 3.88
C TYR A 153 -20.18 -0.99 5.10
N ASP A 154 -20.20 -2.29 5.43
CA ASP A 154 -20.83 -2.80 6.64
C ASP A 154 -19.88 -2.65 7.83
N TYR A 155 -19.86 -1.46 8.42
CA TYR A 155 -19.05 -1.16 9.58
C TYR A 155 -19.36 -2.05 10.79
N LYS A 156 -20.58 -2.60 10.89
CA LYS A 156 -20.90 -3.55 11.97
C LYS A 156 -20.15 -4.85 11.79
N ALA A 157 -20.16 -5.42 10.57
CA ALA A 157 -19.39 -6.62 10.25
C ALA A 157 -17.88 -6.38 10.45
N ILE A 158 -17.39 -5.21 10.02
CA ILE A 158 -15.97 -4.82 10.21
C ILE A 158 -15.62 -4.77 11.70
N LEU A 159 -16.41 -4.10 12.53
CA LEU A 159 -16.14 -3.98 13.97
C LEU A 159 -16.18 -5.34 14.69
N VAL A 160 -17.12 -6.22 14.33
CA VAL A 160 -17.18 -7.58 14.89
C VAL A 160 -15.91 -8.36 14.55
N ARG A 161 -15.44 -8.30 13.29
CA ARG A 161 -14.18 -8.93 12.88
C ARG A 161 -12.97 -8.34 13.61
N LEU A 162 -12.90 -7.02 13.73
CA LEU A 162 -11.81 -6.31 14.41
C LEU A 162 -11.70 -6.70 15.88
N SER A 163 -12.83 -6.93 16.56
CA SER A 163 -12.87 -7.28 17.98
C SER A 163 -12.08 -8.54 18.32
N THR A 164 -11.92 -9.48 17.38
CA THR A 164 -11.15 -10.71 17.58
C THR A 164 -9.76 -10.63 16.96
N GLN A 165 -9.63 -10.03 15.78
CA GLN A 165 -8.35 -9.93 15.07
C GLN A 165 -7.33 -9.05 15.78
N VAL A 166 -7.77 -8.04 16.55
CA VAL A 166 -6.86 -7.19 17.32
C VAL A 166 -6.01 -8.00 18.32
N PHE A 167 -6.55 -9.08 18.89
CA PHE A 167 -5.80 -9.95 19.80
C PHE A 167 -4.67 -10.70 19.08
N ILE A 168 -4.91 -11.14 17.85
CA ILE A 168 -3.88 -11.78 17.02
C ILE A 168 -2.79 -10.77 16.71
N VAL A 169 -3.15 -9.53 16.35
CA VAL A 169 -2.18 -8.46 16.08
C VAL A 169 -1.36 -8.15 17.33
N VAL A 170 -1.99 -8.00 18.49
CA VAL A 170 -1.28 -7.72 19.75
C VAL A 170 -0.34 -8.86 20.10
N ALA A 171 -0.80 -10.11 20.08
CA ALA A 171 0.03 -11.28 20.37
C ALA A 171 1.19 -11.41 19.36
N ALA A 172 0.91 -11.16 18.08
CA ALA A 172 1.90 -11.18 17.02
C ALA A 172 2.97 -10.12 17.28
N VAL A 173 2.59 -8.85 17.35
CA VAL A 173 3.50 -7.74 17.58
C VAL A 173 4.31 -7.94 18.86
N HIS A 174 3.71 -8.49 19.92
CA HIS A 174 4.41 -8.84 21.15
C HIS A 174 5.50 -9.90 20.93
N CYS A 175 5.18 -11.01 20.27
CA CYS A 175 6.15 -12.05 19.95
C CYS A 175 7.28 -11.50 19.05
N TRP A 176 6.95 -10.68 18.06
CA TRP A 176 7.92 -10.08 17.14
C TRP A 176 8.79 -9.08 17.90
N TYR A 177 8.23 -8.41 18.91
CA TYR A 177 8.96 -7.50 19.76
C TYR A 177 10.06 -8.22 20.54
N HIS A 178 9.71 -9.34 21.17
CA HIS A 178 10.66 -10.14 21.94
C HIS A 178 11.69 -10.88 21.07
N TRP A 179 11.29 -11.27 19.85
CA TRP A 179 12.15 -12.01 18.93
C TRP A 179 13.12 -11.11 18.15
N ALA A 180 12.67 -9.93 17.71
CA ALA A 180 13.42 -9.06 16.81
C ALA A 180 13.47 -7.58 17.25
N ILE A 181 12.32 -6.93 17.50
CA ILE A 181 12.22 -5.45 17.58
C ILE A 181 13.03 -4.88 18.74
N LYS A 182 12.97 -5.50 19.93
CA LYS A 182 13.66 -4.99 21.12
C LYS A 182 15.17 -4.77 20.93
N TYR A 183 15.81 -5.54 20.04
CA TYR A 183 17.25 -5.45 19.79
C TYR A 183 17.64 -4.17 19.04
N THR A 184 16.74 -3.62 18.24
CA THR A 184 16.93 -2.33 17.54
C THR A 184 16.88 -1.17 18.52
N PHE A 185 16.08 -1.31 19.58
CA PHE A 185 15.92 -0.33 20.65
C PHE A 185 16.91 -0.48 21.81
N ALA A 186 17.93 -1.34 21.69
CA ALA A 186 18.84 -1.64 22.81
C ALA A 186 19.51 -0.38 23.40
N ASP A 187 19.91 0.56 22.54
CA ASP A 187 20.58 1.81 22.94
C ASP A 187 19.62 3.01 23.03
N PHE A 188 18.30 2.78 22.85
CA PHE A 188 17.31 3.84 22.73
C PHE A 188 17.12 4.62 24.03
N ALA A 189 17.03 3.91 25.16
CA ALA A 189 16.82 4.53 26.47
C ALA A 189 18.02 5.39 26.92
N SER A 190 19.24 5.01 26.53
CA SER A 190 20.48 5.74 26.82
C SER A 190 20.73 6.95 25.91
N ALA A 191 20.03 7.04 24.78
CA ALA A 191 20.20 8.14 23.84
C ALA A 191 19.59 9.45 24.38
N SER A 192 20.12 10.59 23.94
CA SER A 192 19.51 11.90 24.25
C SER A 192 18.09 11.99 23.69
N LYS A 193 17.24 12.86 24.26
CA LYS A 193 15.85 13.02 23.79
C LYS A 193 15.74 13.46 22.34
N LEU A 194 16.68 14.27 21.85
CA LEU A 194 16.76 14.64 20.43
C LEU A 194 17.02 13.40 19.56
N ILE A 195 17.96 12.53 19.94
CA ILE A 195 18.26 11.31 19.20
C ILE A 195 17.08 10.33 19.26
N GLN A 196 16.43 10.19 20.41
CA GLN A 196 15.21 9.38 20.55
C GLN A 196 14.11 9.88 19.60
N ALA A 197 13.88 11.20 19.53
CA ALA A 197 12.90 11.79 18.63
C ALA A 197 13.23 11.57 17.16
N ILE A 198 14.51 11.65 16.76
CA ILE A 198 14.95 11.36 15.38
C ILE A 198 14.75 9.88 15.05
N LEU A 199 15.23 8.97 15.91
CA LEU A 199 15.14 7.52 15.68
C LEU A 199 13.68 7.04 15.69
N TRP A 200 12.87 7.56 16.61
CA TRP A 200 11.45 7.24 16.68
C TRP A 200 10.68 7.88 15.53
N GLY A 201 10.81 9.19 15.32
CA GLY A 201 10.01 9.90 14.33
C GLY A 201 10.42 9.59 12.90
N LEU A 202 11.64 9.99 12.53
CA LEU A 202 12.14 9.81 11.17
C LEU A 202 12.49 8.35 10.91
N GLY A 203 13.07 7.67 11.90
CA GLY A 203 13.51 6.29 11.76
C GLY A 203 12.38 5.27 11.86
N TYR A 204 11.29 5.53 12.57
CA TYR A 204 10.28 4.49 12.85
C TYR A 204 8.85 4.89 12.44
N VAL A 205 8.34 6.02 12.94
CA VAL A 205 6.96 6.47 12.72
C VAL A 205 6.70 6.75 11.24
N ILE A 206 7.57 7.49 10.56
CA ILE A 206 7.38 7.83 9.15
C ILE A 206 7.39 6.59 8.25
N PRO A 207 8.41 5.70 8.30
CA PRO A 207 8.43 4.50 7.46
C PRO A 207 7.25 3.56 7.74
N PHE A 208 6.85 3.41 9.01
CA PHE A 208 5.69 2.60 9.38
C PHE A 208 4.40 3.13 8.77
N HIS A 209 4.10 4.42 8.97
CA HIS A 209 2.86 5.05 8.46
C HIS A 209 2.83 5.10 6.93
N GLY A 210 3.99 5.29 6.28
CA GLY A 210 4.09 5.16 4.83
C GLY A 210 3.59 3.80 4.35
N MET A 211 4.00 2.72 5.00
CA MET A 211 3.58 1.37 4.61
C MET A 211 2.11 1.04 4.93
N LEU A 212 1.39 1.86 5.70
CA LEU A 212 -0.04 1.66 5.95
C LEU A 212 -0.93 2.02 4.75
N HIS A 213 -0.42 2.85 3.82
CA HIS A 213 -1.22 3.38 2.72
C HIS A 213 -0.61 3.06 1.34
N LEU A 214 -0.26 1.79 1.09
CA LEU A 214 0.50 1.34 -0.10
C LEU A 214 -0.04 1.78 -1.47
N SER A 215 -1.31 2.18 -1.57
CA SER A 215 -1.87 2.80 -2.78
C SER A 215 -1.11 4.05 -3.21
N PHE A 216 -0.41 4.73 -2.29
CA PHE A 216 0.45 5.87 -2.61
C PHE A 216 1.54 5.52 -3.63
N LEU A 217 2.06 4.28 -3.60
CA LEU A 217 3.10 3.82 -4.52
C LEU A 217 2.61 3.85 -5.98
N ALA A 218 1.30 3.69 -6.21
CA ALA A 218 0.70 3.76 -7.54
C ALA A 218 0.66 5.19 -8.12
N TYR A 219 0.67 6.20 -7.24
CA TYR A 219 0.69 7.62 -7.64
C TYR A 219 2.10 8.16 -7.84
N ILE A 220 3.14 7.38 -7.51
CA ILE A 220 4.53 7.73 -7.78
C ILE A 220 4.86 7.26 -9.21
N PRO A 221 4.99 8.17 -10.20
CA PRO A 221 5.08 7.79 -11.60
C PRO A 221 6.26 6.87 -11.93
N TRP A 222 7.35 6.96 -11.16
CA TRP A 222 8.55 6.11 -11.33
C TRP A 222 8.52 4.79 -10.54
N LEU A 223 7.55 4.58 -9.65
CA LEU A 223 7.35 3.28 -8.98
C LEU A 223 6.30 2.42 -9.68
N ASN A 224 5.54 2.99 -10.61
CA ASN A 224 4.53 2.30 -11.41
C ASN A 224 5.18 1.67 -12.66
N PHE A 225 6.16 0.79 -12.45
CA PHE A 225 6.77 0.00 -13.51
C PHE A 225 6.17 -1.41 -13.49
N ASP A 226 5.58 -1.82 -14.61
CA ASP A 226 5.04 -3.15 -14.78
C ASP A 226 6.13 -4.07 -15.34
N LEU A 227 6.53 -5.09 -14.59
CA LEU A 227 7.49 -6.11 -15.05
C LEU A 227 6.86 -7.09 -16.06
N GLY A 228 5.59 -6.89 -16.44
CA GLY A 228 4.87 -7.71 -17.41
C GLY A 228 3.61 -7.05 -17.95
N GLY A 229 3.74 -5.87 -18.57
CA GLY A 229 2.82 -5.38 -19.61
C GLY A 229 1.50 -4.73 -19.17
N TYR A 230 1.41 -3.40 -19.33
CA TYR A 230 0.73 -2.74 -20.45
C TYR A 230 1.17 -1.27 -20.47
N LYS A 231 1.48 -0.76 -21.66
CA LYS A 231 2.02 0.57 -21.90
C LYS A 231 0.89 1.59 -21.77
N TYR A 232 0.97 2.47 -20.78
CA TYR A 232 0.34 3.79 -20.87
C TYR A 232 1.25 4.75 -20.11
N ASN A 233 1.70 5.79 -20.81
CA ASN A 233 2.32 7.04 -20.36
C ASN A 233 3.65 7.30 -21.07
N ASP A 234 3.65 8.32 -21.95
CA ASP A 234 4.82 8.92 -22.60
C ASP A 234 5.69 9.70 -21.60
N VAL A 235 6.11 9.07 -20.51
CA VAL A 235 7.11 9.63 -19.59
C VAL A 235 8.48 9.10 -20.00
N SER A 236 9.45 10.01 -20.16
CA SER A 236 10.87 9.66 -20.29
C SER A 236 11.27 8.73 -19.14
N HIS A 237 11.44 7.44 -19.45
CA HIS A 237 11.75 6.40 -18.46
C HIS A 237 13.13 6.58 -17.82
N THR A 238 13.97 7.48 -18.33
CA THR A 238 15.31 7.74 -17.79
C THR A 238 15.26 8.15 -16.33
N ALA A 239 14.34 9.05 -15.95
CA ALA A 239 14.19 9.46 -14.55
C ALA A 239 13.75 8.29 -13.66
N THR A 240 12.86 7.43 -14.17
CA THR A 240 12.40 6.23 -13.48
C THR A 240 13.52 5.24 -13.24
N TYR A 241 14.30 4.91 -14.27
CA TYR A 241 15.45 4.01 -14.13
C TYR A 241 16.51 4.56 -13.18
N VAL A 242 16.79 5.86 -13.23
CA VAL A 242 17.72 6.50 -12.30
C VAL A 242 17.23 6.36 -10.85
N VAL A 243 15.96 6.64 -10.57
CA VAL A 243 15.42 6.49 -9.21
C VAL A 243 15.46 5.03 -8.76
N LEU A 244 15.06 4.08 -9.61
CA LEU A 244 15.11 2.66 -9.28
C LEU A 244 16.53 2.17 -9.00
N VAL A 245 17.52 2.59 -9.80
CA VAL A 245 18.93 2.26 -9.57
C VAL A 245 19.42 2.88 -8.27
N VAL A 246 19.14 4.16 -8.01
CA VAL A 246 19.56 4.83 -6.78
C VAL A 246 18.91 4.19 -5.55
N VAL A 247 17.60 3.97 -5.56
CA VAL A 247 16.87 3.30 -4.47
C VAL A 247 17.37 1.88 -4.30
N GLY A 248 17.57 1.14 -5.40
CA GLY A 248 18.13 -0.21 -5.39
C GLY A 248 19.51 -0.26 -4.76
N LEU A 249 20.41 0.65 -5.11
CA LEU A 249 21.75 0.76 -4.52
C LEU A 249 21.69 1.11 -3.03
N VAL A 250 20.81 2.03 -2.63
CA VAL A 250 20.59 2.39 -1.21
C VAL A 250 20.06 1.19 -0.42
N LEU A 251 19.12 0.43 -0.98
CA LEU A 251 18.60 -0.79 -0.34
C LEU A 251 19.69 -1.85 -0.23
N LEU A 252 20.47 -2.10 -1.29
CA LEU A 252 21.59 -3.04 -1.27
C LEU A 252 22.65 -2.63 -0.24
N ALA A 253 23.02 -1.34 -0.19
CA ALA A 253 23.95 -0.81 0.80
C ALA A 253 23.40 -0.97 2.23
N THR A 254 22.11 -0.75 2.42
CA THR A 254 21.43 -0.95 3.71
C THR A 254 21.45 -2.42 4.14
N VAL A 255 21.12 -3.34 3.23
CA VAL A 255 21.18 -4.78 3.49
C VAL A 255 22.61 -5.20 3.84
N ALA A 256 23.60 -4.83 3.02
CA ALA A 256 25.01 -5.13 3.29
C ALA A 256 25.45 -4.58 4.65
N PHE A 257 25.07 -3.34 4.98
CA PHE A 257 25.35 -2.72 6.28
C PHE A 257 24.76 -3.54 7.44
N LEU A 258 23.49 -3.97 7.33
CA LEU A 258 22.84 -4.77 8.37
C LEU A 258 23.50 -6.15 8.51
N LEU A 259 23.86 -6.81 7.41
CA LEU A 259 24.54 -8.11 7.42
C LEU A 259 25.91 -8.03 8.10
N VAL A 260 26.70 -6.99 7.81
CA VAL A 260 28.00 -6.76 8.48
C VAL A 260 27.81 -6.59 9.99
N HIS A 261 26.80 -5.85 10.43
CA HIS A 261 26.54 -5.65 11.86
C HIS A 261 26.01 -6.92 12.54
N LEU A 262 25.17 -7.71 11.86
CA LEU A 262 24.74 -9.01 12.36
C LEU A 262 25.91 -9.99 12.47
N HIS A 263 26.85 -9.94 11.54
CA HIS A 263 28.07 -10.76 11.58
C HIS A 263 28.94 -10.38 12.77
N ARG A 264 29.19 -9.08 12.98
CA ARG A 264 29.95 -8.55 14.13
C ARG A 264 29.32 -8.90 15.48
N GLN A 265 28.00 -9.12 15.52
CA GLN A 265 27.29 -9.56 16.72
C GLN A 265 27.12 -11.09 16.82
N SER A 266 27.75 -11.87 15.94
CA SER A 266 27.63 -13.33 15.86
C SER A 266 26.19 -13.84 15.71
N LYS A 267 25.29 -13.00 15.19
CA LYS A 267 23.88 -13.33 14.95
C LYS A 267 23.61 -13.76 13.51
N LEU A 268 24.50 -13.40 12.57
CA LEU A 268 24.30 -13.64 11.14
C LEU A 268 24.01 -15.11 10.82
N TYR A 269 24.84 -16.03 11.33
CA TYR A 269 24.67 -17.46 11.05
C TYR A 269 23.29 -17.96 11.47
N ARG A 270 22.89 -17.69 12.73
CA ARG A 270 21.57 -18.08 13.24
C ARG A 270 20.41 -17.47 12.43
N THR A 271 20.55 -16.21 12.00
CA THR A 271 19.56 -15.55 11.15
C THR A 271 19.47 -16.22 9.78
N LEU A 272 20.60 -16.51 9.12
CA LEU A 272 20.63 -17.19 7.83
C LEU A 272 20.11 -18.62 7.91
N THR A 273 20.44 -19.38 8.97
CA THR A 273 19.86 -20.71 9.21
C THR A 273 18.34 -20.64 9.28
N GLY A 274 17.78 -19.63 9.96
CA GLY A 274 16.33 -19.42 10.00
C GLY A 274 15.71 -19.20 8.61
N TYR A 275 16.34 -18.38 7.77
CA TYR A 275 15.89 -18.17 6.39
C TYR A 275 16.01 -19.43 5.54
N VAL A 276 17.10 -20.20 5.67
CA VAL A 276 17.26 -21.47 4.95
C VAL A 276 16.15 -22.44 5.36
N LEU A 277 15.88 -22.59 6.66
CA LEU A 277 14.81 -23.46 7.15
C LEU A 277 13.42 -23.01 6.65
N LEU A 278 13.14 -21.71 6.66
CA LEU A 278 11.90 -21.16 6.13
C LEU A 278 11.75 -21.44 4.62
N THR A 279 12.81 -21.22 3.85
CA THR A 279 12.82 -21.51 2.41
C THR A 279 12.63 -22.99 2.14
N LEU A 280 13.32 -23.87 2.87
CA LEU A 280 13.14 -25.32 2.76
C LEU A 280 11.70 -25.75 3.08
N TYR A 281 11.09 -25.16 4.12
CA TYR A 281 9.67 -25.37 4.42
C TYR A 281 8.76 -24.92 3.26
N CYS A 282 8.97 -23.71 2.73
CA CYS A 282 8.17 -23.22 1.60
C CYS A 282 8.33 -24.11 0.36
N LEU A 283 9.56 -24.57 0.06
CA LEU A 283 9.83 -25.49 -1.05
C LEU A 283 9.16 -26.86 -0.82
N PHE A 284 9.21 -27.38 0.40
CA PHE A 284 8.54 -28.63 0.76
C PHE A 284 7.02 -28.53 0.52
N VAL A 285 6.38 -27.47 1.01
CA VAL A 285 4.94 -27.24 0.79
C VAL A 285 4.62 -27.04 -0.69
N TYR A 286 5.42 -26.25 -1.41
CA TYR A 286 5.25 -26.05 -2.86
C TYR A 286 5.30 -27.37 -3.64
N ALA A 287 6.21 -28.28 -3.28
CA ALA A 287 6.31 -29.60 -3.90
C ALA A 287 5.08 -30.49 -3.67
N LEU A 288 4.32 -30.27 -2.59
CA LEU A 288 3.06 -30.99 -2.32
C LEU A 288 1.88 -30.48 -3.18
N PHE A 289 1.96 -29.27 -3.73
CA PHE A 289 0.87 -28.61 -4.46
C PHE A 289 1.33 -28.14 -5.84
N PRO A 290 1.56 -29.05 -6.81
CA PRO A 290 2.16 -28.73 -8.11
C PRO A 290 1.28 -27.84 -9.00
N SER A 291 -0.03 -27.73 -8.74
CA SER A 291 -0.97 -26.85 -9.43
C SER A 291 -1.09 -25.47 -8.77
N THR A 292 -0.02 -24.98 -8.15
CA THR A 292 0.02 -23.67 -7.49
C THR A 292 1.20 -22.83 -7.98
N ILE A 293 1.12 -21.52 -7.79
CA ILE A 293 2.24 -20.59 -8.01
C ILE A 293 2.67 -19.97 -6.69
N LEU A 294 3.97 -19.71 -6.55
CA LEU A 294 4.50 -18.97 -5.41
C LEU A 294 4.08 -17.49 -5.52
N HIS A 295 3.29 -17.02 -4.57
CA HIS A 295 2.88 -15.63 -4.45
C HIS A 295 3.10 -15.13 -3.02
N LEU A 296 4.25 -14.49 -2.81
CA LEU A 296 4.58 -13.93 -1.51
C LEU A 296 3.88 -12.59 -1.33
N HIS A 297 2.92 -12.56 -0.40
CA HIS A 297 2.20 -11.35 -0.06
C HIS A 297 3.11 -10.43 0.78
N HIS A 298 2.93 -9.11 0.66
CA HIS A 298 3.76 -8.11 1.35
C HIS A 298 3.68 -8.22 2.89
N VAL A 299 2.59 -8.74 3.45
CA VAL A 299 2.48 -9.09 4.88
C VAL A 299 3.58 -10.08 5.31
N MET A 300 3.87 -11.08 4.48
CA MET A 300 4.92 -12.07 4.73
C MET A 300 6.31 -11.48 4.48
N VAL A 301 6.45 -10.63 3.45
CA VAL A 301 7.69 -9.88 3.19
C VAL A 301 8.04 -9.03 4.42
N GLY A 302 7.07 -8.30 4.96
CA GLY A 302 7.26 -7.44 6.12
C GLY A 302 7.76 -8.19 7.35
N VAL A 303 7.14 -9.33 7.69
CA VAL A 303 7.59 -10.19 8.80
C VAL A 303 8.97 -10.79 8.53
N SER A 304 9.22 -11.22 7.29
CA SER A 304 10.48 -11.83 6.88
C SER A 304 11.66 -10.87 7.00
N ILE A 305 11.45 -9.55 6.96
CA ILE A 305 12.53 -8.56 7.09
C ILE A 305 12.97 -8.37 8.55
N LEU A 306 12.10 -8.59 9.54
CA LEU A 306 12.37 -8.24 10.95
C LEU A 306 13.63 -8.89 11.53
N PRO A 307 13.96 -10.18 11.27
CA PRO A 307 15.18 -10.78 11.80
C PRO A 307 16.48 -10.08 11.36
N LEU A 308 16.50 -9.43 10.18
CA LEU A 308 17.66 -8.68 9.68
C LEU A 308 17.93 -7.40 10.47
N THR A 309 16.92 -6.91 11.19
CA THR A 309 16.95 -5.60 11.86
C THR A 309 17.43 -5.67 13.31
N ARG A 310 17.88 -6.84 13.78
CA ARG A 310 18.30 -7.12 15.18
C ARG A 310 19.63 -6.47 15.59
N VAL A 311 19.84 -5.23 15.18
CA VAL A 311 21.03 -4.40 15.42
C VAL A 311 20.58 -2.99 15.86
N PRO A 312 21.24 -2.37 16.86
CA PRO A 312 20.90 -1.04 17.35
C PRO A 312 21.54 0.04 16.46
N LYS A 313 21.09 0.13 15.20
CA LYS A 313 21.60 1.10 14.22
C LYS A 313 20.44 1.78 13.49
N TRP A 314 20.62 3.04 13.12
CA TRP A 314 19.57 3.86 12.50
C TRP A 314 18.88 3.21 11.28
N PRO A 315 19.58 2.52 10.34
CA PRO A 315 18.89 1.93 9.19
C PRO A 315 17.97 0.78 9.60
N ALA A 316 18.28 0.10 10.72
CA ALA A 316 17.45 -0.98 11.23
C ALA A 316 16.09 -0.46 11.72
N PHE A 317 16.00 0.76 12.27
CA PHE A 317 14.72 1.37 12.64
C PHE A 317 13.81 1.50 11.42
N ALA A 318 14.32 2.07 10.32
CA ALA A 318 13.52 2.32 9.11
C ALA A 318 13.09 1.03 8.43
N VAL A 319 14.00 0.06 8.30
CA VAL A 319 13.71 -1.24 7.71
C VAL A 319 12.72 -2.04 8.57
N GLN A 320 12.86 -1.98 9.90
CA GLN A 320 11.96 -2.65 10.83
C GLN A 320 10.56 -2.05 10.83
N ALA A 321 10.48 -0.72 10.84
CA ALA A 321 9.23 0.01 10.75
C ALA A 321 8.49 -0.23 9.45
N ALA A 322 9.20 -0.23 8.31
CA ALA A 322 8.61 -0.57 7.03
C ALA A 322 8.08 -2.02 7.02
N GLY A 323 8.87 -2.98 7.51
CA GLY A 323 8.45 -4.38 7.61
C GLY A 323 7.23 -4.58 8.52
N LEU A 324 7.21 -3.92 9.67
CA LEU A 324 6.08 -3.96 10.60
C LEU A 324 4.83 -3.28 9.99
N GLY A 325 5.01 -2.16 9.28
CA GLY A 325 3.91 -1.47 8.59
C GLY A 325 3.31 -2.31 7.48
N LEU A 326 4.13 -3.00 6.68
CA LEU A 326 3.65 -3.96 5.66
C LEU A 326 2.85 -5.11 6.29
N PHE A 327 3.32 -5.63 7.43
CA PHE A 327 2.59 -6.66 8.17
C PHE A 327 1.22 -6.16 8.63
N ILE A 328 1.19 -5.01 9.31
CA ILE A 328 -0.06 -4.43 9.83
C ILE A 328 -1.02 -4.10 8.69
N GLN A 329 -0.53 -3.49 7.61
CA GLN A 329 -1.35 -3.13 6.47
C GLN A 329 -1.97 -4.36 5.81
N GLY A 330 -1.15 -5.37 5.49
CA GLY A 330 -1.65 -6.55 4.80
C GLY A 330 -2.60 -7.38 5.66
N TYR A 331 -2.28 -7.55 6.94
CA TYR A 331 -3.13 -8.30 7.86
C TYR A 331 -4.46 -7.58 8.16
N ALA A 332 -4.44 -6.25 8.33
CA ALA A 332 -5.66 -5.48 8.57
C ALA A 332 -6.62 -5.51 7.38
N ALA A 333 -6.09 -5.42 6.16
CA ALA A 333 -6.90 -5.37 4.95
C ALA A 333 -7.42 -6.75 4.52
N TRP A 334 -6.61 -7.81 4.65
CA TRP A 334 -6.93 -9.12 4.05
C TRP A 334 -6.71 -10.33 4.98
N GLY A 335 -6.26 -10.11 6.22
CA GLY A 335 -5.87 -11.19 7.12
C GLY A 335 -4.54 -11.84 6.73
N TRP A 336 -4.30 -13.06 7.20
CA TRP A 336 -3.08 -13.82 6.88
C TRP A 336 -3.29 -14.70 5.64
N PRO A 337 -2.62 -14.44 4.51
CA PRO A 337 -2.82 -15.22 3.28
C PRO A 337 -1.96 -16.49 3.26
N THR A 338 -2.16 -17.32 2.25
CA THR A 338 -1.22 -18.37 1.84
C THR A 338 -0.10 -17.75 0.99
N PHE A 339 1.09 -18.38 0.96
CA PHE A 339 2.16 -17.99 0.03
C PHE A 339 2.04 -18.70 -1.34
N LEU A 340 0.96 -19.48 -1.53
CA LEU A 340 0.64 -20.20 -2.74
C LEU A 340 -0.74 -19.78 -3.24
N ASP A 341 -0.84 -19.55 -4.54
CA ASP A 341 -2.12 -19.34 -5.23
C ASP A 341 -2.44 -20.54 -6.13
N ILE A 342 -3.71 -20.96 -6.11
CA ILE A 342 -4.18 -22.08 -6.93
C ILE A 342 -4.33 -21.63 -8.38
N LEU A 343 -3.65 -22.31 -9.30
CA LEU A 343 -3.91 -22.17 -10.73
C LEU A 343 -5.26 -22.81 -11.02
N ARG A 344 -6.28 -21.99 -11.27
CA ARG A 344 -7.56 -22.49 -11.78
C ARG A 344 -7.34 -22.93 -13.22
N THR A 345 -7.09 -24.21 -13.43
CA THR A 345 -7.25 -24.81 -14.75
C THR A 345 -8.73 -24.80 -15.07
N CYS A 346 -9.14 -24.06 -16.09
CA CYS A 346 -10.48 -24.18 -16.64
C CYS A 346 -10.68 -25.64 -17.05
N ALA A 347 -11.59 -26.34 -16.36
CA ALA A 347 -12.08 -27.66 -16.74
C ALA A 347 -13.43 -27.49 -17.43
#